data_AF-A0A530QSU4-F1
#
_entry.id   AF-A0A530QSU4-F1
#
_cell.length_a   1.000
_cell.length_b   1.000
_cell.length_c   1.000
_cell.angle_alpha   90.00
_cell.angle_beta   90.00
_cell.angle_gamma   90.00
#
_symmetry.space_group_name_H-M   'P 1'
#
loop_
_entity.id
_entity.type
_entity.pdbx_description
1 polymer ?
#
loop_
_entity_poly.entity_id
_entity_poly.type
_entity_poly.pdbx_seq_one_letter_code
_entity_poly.pdbx_strand_id
1 'polypeptide(L)' 'MFDRQKRTALVTGASSGMGKEIAKRLIQDGFQVYVAAR' A
#
# COMPACT_ATOMS: atom_id res chain seq x y z
N MET A 1 6.74 8.70 10.31
CA MET A 1 5.88 9.78 10.85
C MET A 1 4.53 9.66 10.16
N PHE A 2 3.42 9.62 10.89
CA PHE A 2 2.08 9.51 10.28
C PHE A 2 1.67 10.87 9.72
N ASP A 3 1.52 10.95 8.40
CA ASP A 3 0.97 12.12 7.73
C ASP A 3 -0.55 12.02 7.73
N ARG A 4 -1.22 12.87 8.53
CA ARG A 4 -2.69 12.88 8.64
C ARG A 4 -3.39 13.40 7.39
N GLN A 5 -2.66 14.03 6.45
CA GLN A 5 -3.24 14.49 5.19
C GLN A 5 -3.24 13.41 4.11
N LYS A 6 -2.38 12.39 4.23
CA LYS A 6 -2.34 11.29 3.25
C LYS A 6 -3.38 10.22 3.57
N ARG A 7 -4.13 9.85 2.53
CA ARG A 7 -5.02 8.68 2.60
C ARG A 7 -4.18 7.42 2.79
N THR A 8 -4.60 6.58 3.75
CA THR A 8 -3.89 5.35 4.09
C THR A 8 -4.60 4.14 3.49
N ALA A 9 -3.84 3.22 2.92
CA ALA A 9 -4.33 1.95 2.39
C ALA A 9 -3.58 0.77 3.04
N LEU A 10 -4.32 -0.28 3.39
CA LEU A 10 -3.78 -1.57 3.84
C LEU A 10 -3.97 -2.58 2.71
N VAL A 11 -2.87 -3.19 2.26
CA VAL A 11 -2.90 -4.24 1.22
C VAL A 11 -2.43 -5.56 1.81
N THR A 12 -3.32 -6.56 1.80
CA THR A 12 -3.02 -7.93 2.23
C THR A 12 -2.67 -8.80 1.03
N GLY A 13 -1.91 -9.88 1.24
CA GLY A 13 -1.48 -10.76 0.15
C GLY A 13 -0.51 -10.07 -0.82
N ALA A 14 0.31 -9.15 -0.33
CA ALA A 14 1.19 -8.31 -1.15
C ALA A 14 2.63 -8.87 -1.31
N SER A 15 2.87 -10.15 -1.00
CA SER A 15 4.20 -10.76 -1.19
C SER A 15 4.58 -10.84 -2.67
N SER A 16 3.60 -11.08 -3.54
CA SER A 16 3.79 -11.21 -4.99
C SER A 16 2.49 -10.93 -5.76
N GLY A 17 2.57 -10.99 -7.09
CA GLY A 17 1.40 -10.88 -7.97
C GLY A 17 0.64 -9.57 -7.84
N MET A 18 -0.69 -9.64 -7.94
CA MET A 18 -1.56 -8.45 -7.98
C MET A 18 -1.46 -7.59 -6.72
N GLY A 19 -1.37 -8.20 -5.53
CA GLY A 19 -1.26 -7.43 -4.28
C GLY A 19 -0.04 -6.53 -4.25
N LYS A 20 1.11 -7.02 -4.77
CA LYS A 20 2.33 -6.23 -4.89
C LYS A 20 2.20 -5.07 -5.88
N GLU A 21 1.59 -5.31 -7.04
CA GLU A 21 1.42 -4.25 -8.05
C GLU A 21 0.39 -3.20 -7.61
N ILE A 22 -0.68 -3.59 -6.92
CA ILE A 22 -1.66 -2.66 -6.33
C ILE A 22 -0.98 -1.79 -5.26
N ALA A 23 -0.16 -2.37 -4.38
CA ALA A 23 0.57 -1.60 -3.38
C ALA A 23 1.48 -0.54 -4.01
N LYS A 24 2.22 -0.90 -5.08
CA LYS A 24 3.04 0.05 -5.84
C LYS A 24 2.21 1.17 -6.47
N ARG A 25 1.07 0.83 -7.08
CA ARG A 25 0.21 1.82 -7.72
C ARG A 25 -0.35 2.81 -6.69
N LEU A 26 -0.80 2.34 -5.53
CA LEU A 26 -1.28 3.20 -4.45
C LEU A 26 -0.18 4.16 -3.93
N ILE A 27 1.06 3.69 -3.85
CA ILE A 27 2.20 4.57 -3.51
C ILE A 27 2.37 5.67 -4.57
N GLN A 28 2.30 5.32 -5.86
CA GLN A 28 2.39 6.31 -6.96
C GLN A 28 1.23 7.31 -6.94
N ASP A 29 0.04 6.86 -6.56
CA ASP A 29 -1.15 7.70 -6.42
C ASP A 29 -1.12 8.56 -5.12
N GLY A 30 -0.04 8.49 -4.35
CA GLY A 30 0.22 9.35 -3.19
C GLY A 30 -0.31 8.82 -1.85
N PHE A 31 -0.75 7.56 -1.79
CA PHE A 31 -1.22 6.96 -0.56
C PHE A 31 -0.07 6.59 0.38
N GLN A 32 -0.34 6.66 1.68
CA GLN A 32 0.43 5.94 2.68
C GLN A 32 0.02 4.47 2.62
N VAL A 33 0.93 3.57 2.26
CA VAL A 33 0.58 2.15 2.08
C VAL A 33 1.25 1.29 3.15
N TYR A 34 0.45 0.47 3.82
CA TYR A 34 0.92 -0.63 4.67
C TYR A 34 0.63 -1.96 3.97
N VAL A 35 1.57 -2.88 4.02
CA VAL A 35 1.44 -4.19 3.40
C VAL A 35 1.54 -5.29 4.44
N ALA A 36 0.73 -6.34 4.29
CA ALA A 36 0.81 -7.56 5.07
C ALA A 36 0.86 -8.78 4.14
N ALA A 37 1.78 -9.69 4.39
CA ALA A 37 1.91 -10.94 3.66
C ALA A 37 2.46 -12.04 4.58
N ARG A 38 2.27 -13.30 4.17
CA ARG A 38 2.86 -14.49 4.81
C ARG A 38 4.17 -14.84 4.12
#